data_AF-A0A7T5EZB0-F1
#
_entry.id   AF-A0A7T5EZB0-F1
#
_cell.length_a   1.000
_cell.length_b   1.000
_cell.length_c   1.000
_cell.angle_alpha   90.00
_cell.angle_beta   90.00
_cell.angle_gamma   90.00
#
_symmetry.space_group_name_H-M   'P 1'
#
loop_
_entity.id
_entity.type
_entity.pdbx_description
1 polymer ?
#
loop_
_entity_poly.entity_id
_entity_poly.type
_entity_poly.pdbx_seq_one_letter_code
_entity_poly.pdbx_strand_id
1 'polypeptide(L)'
;MAAVAVIYPRLKELDAKVLAISTDSIYSHKVFSETSPSMQHVSYALLSDRNHRISRSYGVLNEEKGTAMRSTVIINPEGLIEAKLVYPSQVGRNTAEVIRILEALQFNRQSNLGAPANWVPGKPGIPIDISHAGKI
;
A
#
# COMPACT_ATOMS: atom_id res chain seq x y z
N MET A 1 -3.14 -4.53 10.37
CA MET A 1 -3.57 -3.14 10.66
C MET A 1 -2.66 -2.52 11.71
N ALA A 2 -2.46 -3.15 12.88
CA ALA A 2 -1.46 -2.73 13.86
C ALA A 2 -0.08 -2.35 13.28
N ALA A 3 0.53 -3.21 12.45
CA ALA A 3 1.82 -2.92 11.83
C ALA A 3 1.82 -1.65 10.94
N VAL A 4 0.71 -1.37 10.24
CA VAL A 4 0.56 -0.13 9.44
C VAL A 4 0.34 1.08 10.35
N ALA A 5 -0.32 0.90 11.51
CA ALA A 5 -0.45 1.98 12.49
C ALA A 5 0.91 2.42 13.06
N VAL A 6 1.84 1.49 13.29
CA VAL A 6 3.21 1.81 13.72
C VAL A 6 3.92 2.72 12.72
N ILE A 7 3.78 2.44 11.42
CA ILE A 7 4.44 3.23 10.37
C ILE A 7 3.60 4.41 9.85
N TYR A 8 2.38 4.58 10.36
CA TYR A 8 1.47 5.62 9.87
C TYR A 8 2.02 7.05 10.01
N PRO A 9 2.74 7.42 11.10
CA PRO A 9 3.41 8.72 11.17
C PRO A 9 4.38 8.95 10.00
N ARG A 10 5.19 7.94 9.64
CA ARG A 10 6.10 8.03 8.50
C ARG A 10 5.36 8.17 7.18
N LEU A 11 4.26 7.45 6.99
CA LEU A 11 3.43 7.60 5.79
C LEU A 11 2.84 9.01 5.68
N LYS A 12 2.48 9.65 6.80
CA LYS A 12 2.04 11.05 6.80
C LYS A 12 3.17 12.03 6.45
N GLU A 13 4.37 11.82 6.97
CA GLU A 13 5.54 12.62 6.60
C GLU A 13 5.86 12.54 5.10
N LEU A 14 5.58 11.39 4.49
CA LEU A 14 5.69 11.16 3.05
C LEU A 14 4.44 11.62 2.28
N ASP A 15 3.56 12.42 2.89
CA ASP A 15 2.31 12.94 2.29
C ASP A 15 1.39 11.84 1.71
N ALA A 16 1.40 10.64 2.32
CA ALA A 16 0.56 9.53 1.92
C ALA A 16 -0.66 9.36 2.85
N LYS A 17 -1.84 9.27 2.23
CA LYS A 17 -3.09 8.91 2.91
C LYS A 17 -3.25 7.39 2.90
N VAL A 18 -3.69 6.84 4.04
CA VAL A 18 -3.90 5.40 4.21
C VAL A 18 -5.39 5.11 4.31
N LEU A 19 -5.85 4.13 3.51
CA LEU A 19 -7.19 3.57 3.57
C LEU A 19 -7.08 2.07 3.79
N ALA A 20 -7.68 1.54 4.85
CA ALA A 20 -7.85 0.10 5.01
C ALA A 20 -9.24 -0.29 4.50
N ILE A 21 -9.32 -1.34 3.68
CA ILE A 21 -10.56 -1.74 3.01
C ILE A 21 -10.77 -3.22 3.24
N SER A 22 -12.03 -3.61 3.49
CA SER A 22 -12.44 -5.02 3.53
C SER A 22 -13.89 -5.16 3.07
N THR A 23 -14.36 -6.39 2.90
CA THR A 23 -15.75 -6.70 2.60
C THR A 23 -16.64 -6.77 3.85
N ASP A 24 -16.16 -6.32 5.01
CA ASP A 24 -16.95 -6.17 6.23
C ASP A 24 -17.79 -4.89 6.21
N SER A 25 -18.79 -4.82 7.10
CA SER A 25 -19.65 -3.66 7.25
C SER A 25 -18.99 -2.56 8.10
N ILE A 26 -19.48 -1.31 7.98
CA ILE A 26 -19.05 -0.21 8.85
C ILE A 26 -19.34 -0.50 10.34
N TYR A 27 -20.38 -1.28 10.64
CA TYR A 27 -20.73 -1.67 12.01
C TYR A 27 -19.71 -2.67 12.56
N SER A 28 -19.31 -3.64 11.74
CA SER A 28 -18.23 -4.58 12.05
C SER A 28 -16.92 -3.84 12.33
N HIS A 29 -16.58 -2.83 11.51
CA HIS A 29 -15.41 -1.98 11.71
C HIS A 29 -15.45 -1.22 13.03
N LYS A 30 -16.60 -0.62 13.36
CA LYS A 30 -16.79 0.08 14.64
C LYS A 30 -16.53 -0.85 15.82
N VAL A 31 -17.24 -1.99 15.87
CA VAL A 31 -17.08 -2.97 16.96
C VAL A 31 -15.63 -3.47 17.02
N PHE A 32 -15.00 -3.76 15.88
CA PHE A 32 -13.61 -4.19 15.84
C PHE A 32 -12.65 -3.11 16.38
N SER A 33 -12.89 -1.84 16.05
CA SER A 33 -12.09 -0.72 16.54
C SER A 33 -12.24 -0.49 18.05
N GLU A 34 -13.41 -0.76 18.62
CA GLU A 34 -13.70 -0.58 20.05
C GLU A 34 -13.23 -1.76 20.91
N THR A 35 -13.19 -2.97 20.34
CA THR A 35 -12.97 -4.21 21.11
C THR A 35 -11.60 -4.84 20.91
N SER A 36 -10.92 -4.60 19.79
CA SER A 36 -9.63 -5.26 19.51
C SER A 36 -8.45 -4.44 20.03
N PRO A 37 -7.56 -5.00 20.86
CA PRO A 37 -6.31 -4.34 21.26
C PRO A 37 -5.44 -3.96 20.06
N SER A 38 -5.52 -4.73 18.96
CA SER A 38 -4.76 -4.47 17.74
C SER A 38 -5.18 -3.19 16.99
N MET A 39 -6.31 -2.60 17.38
CA MET A 39 -6.90 -1.41 16.77
C MET A 39 -6.68 -0.14 17.60
N GLN A 40 -6.16 -0.24 18.82
CA GLN A 40 -6.00 0.87 19.77
C GLN A 40 -5.23 2.07 19.17
N HIS A 41 -4.27 1.82 18.28
CA HIS A 41 -3.44 2.86 17.66
C HIS A 41 -3.77 3.12 16.18
N VAL A 42 -4.82 2.49 15.65
CA VAL A 42 -5.24 2.68 14.26
C VAL A 42 -6.03 3.98 14.14
N SER A 43 -5.48 4.94 13.40
CA SER A 43 -6.06 6.29 13.20
C SER A 43 -6.25 6.66 11.73
N TYR A 44 -6.26 5.67 10.84
CA TYR A 44 -6.59 5.82 9.42
C TYR A 44 -7.96 5.21 9.12
N ALA A 45 -8.57 5.64 8.01
CA ALA A 45 -9.95 5.28 7.68
C ALA A 45 -10.12 3.79 7.36
N LEU A 46 -11.24 3.22 7.82
CA LEU A 46 -11.68 1.85 7.54
C LEU A 46 -12.89 1.89 6.60
N LEU A 47 -12.69 1.50 5.35
CA LEU A 47 -13.72 1.47 4.33
C LEU A 47 -14.39 0.10 4.29
N SER A 48 -15.70 0.13 4.05
CA SER A 48 -16.53 -1.04 3.82
C SER A 48 -16.77 -1.21 2.33
N ASP A 49 -16.40 -2.37 1.80
CA ASP A 49 -16.66 -2.82 0.43
C ASP A 49 -17.70 -3.96 0.42
N ARG A 50 -18.80 -3.79 1.16
CA ARG A 50 -19.89 -4.78 1.26
C ARG A 50 -20.52 -5.18 -0.09
N ASN A 51 -20.44 -4.32 -1.09
CA ASN A 51 -20.95 -4.57 -2.44
C ASN A 51 -19.89 -5.19 -3.37
N HIS A 52 -18.69 -5.43 -2.86
CA HIS A 52 -17.54 -6.02 -3.54
C HIS A 52 -17.06 -5.25 -4.78
N ARG A 53 -17.44 -3.98 -4.94
CA ARG A 53 -17.07 -3.21 -6.14
C ARG A 53 -15.59 -2.87 -6.13
N ILE A 54 -15.03 -2.52 -4.97
CA ILE A 54 -13.63 -2.11 -4.87
C ILE A 54 -12.74 -3.34 -5.05
N SER A 55 -12.92 -4.36 -4.22
CA SER A 55 -12.12 -5.60 -4.28
C SER A 55 -12.18 -6.27 -5.66
N ARG A 56 -13.33 -6.28 -6.34
CA ARG A 56 -13.44 -6.79 -7.71
C ARG A 56 -12.73 -5.89 -8.72
N SER A 57 -12.89 -4.57 -8.65
CA SER A 57 -12.22 -3.62 -9.56
C SER A 57 -10.70 -3.70 -9.46
N TYR A 58 -10.17 -3.95 -8.26
CA TYR A 58 -8.74 -4.14 -8.05
C TYR A 58 -8.29 -5.60 -8.29
N GLY A 59 -9.18 -6.51 -8.69
CA GLY A 59 -8.84 -7.91 -8.98
C GLY A 59 -8.30 -8.66 -7.76
N VAL A 60 -8.83 -8.35 -6.57
CA VAL A 60 -8.41 -8.95 -5.29
C VAL A 60 -9.56 -9.60 -4.53
N LEU A 61 -10.77 -9.64 -5.09
CA LEU A 61 -11.88 -10.37 -4.50
C LEU A 61 -11.69 -11.88 -4.68
N ASN A 62 -11.81 -12.64 -3.59
CA ASN A 62 -12.08 -14.07 -3.63
C ASN A 62 -13.59 -14.25 -3.80
N GLU A 63 -14.03 -14.63 -5.02
CA GLU A 63 -15.45 -14.77 -5.37
C GLU A 63 -16.14 -15.88 -4.57
N GLU A 64 -15.44 -16.97 -4.23
CA GLU A 64 -16.01 -18.07 -3.45
C GLU A 64 -16.24 -17.69 -1.99
N LYS A 65 -15.32 -16.92 -1.40
CA LYS A 65 -15.34 -16.57 0.03
C LYS A 65 -15.94 -15.21 0.32
N GLY A 66 -16.18 -14.37 -0.69
CA GLY A 66 -16.65 -13.00 -0.53
C GLY A 66 -15.68 -12.11 0.27
N THR A 67 -14.37 -12.41 0.24
CA THR A 67 -13.34 -11.71 1.01
C THR A 67 -12.25 -11.18 0.09
N ALA A 68 -11.63 -10.07 0.46
CA ALA A 68 -10.48 -9.56 -0.27
C ALA A 68 -9.21 -10.37 0.08
N MET A 69 -8.41 -10.72 -0.93
CA MET A 69 -7.03 -11.14 -0.77
C MET A 69 -6.21 -10.04 -0.08
N ARG A 70 -5.10 -10.41 0.55
CA ARG A 70 -4.23 -9.43 1.20
C ARG A 70 -3.49 -8.62 0.14
N SER A 71 -3.95 -7.42 -0.13
CA SER A 71 -3.28 -6.53 -1.08
C SER A 71 -2.91 -5.18 -0.49
N THR A 72 -1.88 -4.58 -1.06
CA THR A 72 -1.53 -3.16 -0.90
C THR A 72 -1.46 -2.54 -2.28
N VAL A 73 -2.13 -1.41 -2.48
CA VAL A 73 -2.10 -0.65 -3.73
C VAL A 73 -1.62 0.75 -3.40
N ILE A 74 -0.61 1.23 -4.14
CA ILE A 74 -0.08 2.59 -4.05
C ILE A 74 -0.58 3.34 -5.27
N ILE A 75 -1.27 4.45 -5.03
CA ILE A 75 -1.94 5.26 -6.04
C ILE A 75 -1.36 6.67 -5.97
N ASN A 76 -1.05 7.24 -7.13
CA ASN A 76 -0.55 8.60 -7.22
C ASN A 76 -1.67 9.67 -7.15
N PRO A 77 -1.33 10.96 -7.00
CA PRO A 77 -2.30 12.05 -7.01
C PRO A 77 -3.16 12.12 -8.28
N GLU A 78 -2.65 11.62 -9.40
CA GLU A 78 -3.35 11.54 -10.69
C GLU A 78 -4.34 10.35 -10.76
N GLY A 79 -4.40 9.51 -9.71
CA GLY A 79 -5.31 8.37 -9.62
C GLY A 79 -4.80 7.09 -10.29
N LEU A 80 -3.54 7.04 -10.73
CA LEU A 80 -2.92 5.87 -11.36
C LEU A 80 -2.28 4.96 -10.31
N ILE A 81 -2.36 3.66 -10.55
CA ILE A 81 -1.70 2.64 -9.73
C ILE A 81 -0.21 2.60 -10.08
N GLU A 82 0.64 2.93 -9.11
CA GLU A 82 2.10 2.90 -9.24
C GLU A 82 2.70 1.57 -8.78
N ALA A 83 2.07 0.94 -7.79
CA ALA A 83 2.47 -0.38 -7.32
C ALA A 83 1.27 -1.16 -6.76
N LYS A 84 1.29 -2.47 -6.95
CA LYS A 84 0.32 -3.40 -6.38
C LYS A 84 1.04 -4.65 -5.89
N LEU A 85 0.88 -4.95 -4.61
CA LEU A 85 1.40 -6.17 -3.99
C LEU A 85 0.22 -7.02 -3.55
N VAL A 86 0.22 -8.30 -3.93
CA VAL A 86 -0.82 -9.27 -3.56
C VAL A 86 -0.16 -10.43 -2.84
N TYR A 87 -0.68 -10.75 -1.66
CA TYR A 87 -0.18 -11.81 -0.80
C TYR A 87 -1.30 -12.85 -0.58
N PRO A 88 -0.94 -14.14 -0.51
CA PRO A 88 -1.88 -15.15 -0.05
C PRO A 88 -2.22 -14.92 1.43
N SER A 89 -3.36 -15.46 1.89
CA SER A 89 -3.88 -15.20 3.24
C SER A 89 -2.92 -15.61 4.37
N GLN A 90 -2.02 -16.55 4.11
CA GLN A 90 -1.03 -17.09 5.05
C GLN A 90 0.21 -16.21 5.21
N VAL A 91 0.45 -15.27 4.29
CA VAL A 91 1.67 -14.45 4.28
C VAL A 91 1.35 -13.01 4.69
N GLY A 92 2.06 -12.53 5.70
CA GLY A 92 1.99 -11.15 6.15
C GLY A 92 2.62 -10.17 5.16
N ARG A 93 2.12 -8.94 5.13
CA ARG A 93 2.72 -7.85 4.33
C ARG A 93 4.03 -7.38 4.99
N ASN A 94 4.99 -6.96 4.17
CA ASN A 94 6.16 -6.23 4.63
C ASN A 94 5.87 -4.71 4.58
N THR A 95 5.71 -4.07 5.74
CA THR A 95 5.43 -2.63 5.82
C THR A 95 6.63 -1.75 5.46
N ALA A 96 7.86 -2.25 5.67
CA ALA A 96 9.06 -1.53 5.24
C ALA A 96 9.13 -1.42 3.72
N GLU A 97 8.68 -2.45 3.00
CA GLU A 97 8.63 -2.42 1.53
C GLU A 97 7.61 -1.39 1.02
N VAL A 98 6.49 -1.20 1.71
CA VAL A 98 5.51 -0.17 1.35
C VAL A 98 6.13 1.23 1.45
N ILE A 99 6.87 1.51 2.54
CA ILE A 99 7.60 2.77 2.69
C ILE A 99 8.66 2.92 1.60
N ARG A 100 9.47 1.88 1.37
CA ARG A 100 10.55 1.90 0.39
C ARG A 100 10.04 2.19 -1.02
N ILE A 101 8.93 1.57 -1.43
CA ILE A 101 8.31 1.83 -2.73
C ILE A 101 7.82 3.28 -2.81
N LEU A 102 7.15 3.78 -1.78
CA LEU A 102 6.66 5.16 -1.75
C LEU A 102 7.81 6.17 -1.87
N GLU A 103 8.89 5.98 -1.12
CA GLU A 103 10.10 6.80 -1.19
C GLU A 103 10.79 6.71 -2.56
N ALA A 104 10.82 5.52 -3.17
CA ALA A 104 11.39 5.32 -4.51
C ALA A 104 10.58 6.07 -5.59
N LEU A 105 9.25 6.02 -5.49
CA LEU A 105 8.36 6.75 -6.40
C LEU A 105 8.54 8.27 -6.26
N GLN A 106 8.67 8.77 -5.02
CA GLN A 106 8.92 10.19 -4.77
C GLN A 106 10.31 10.63 -5.23
N PHE A 107 11.34 9.82 -4.97
CA PHE A 107 12.69 10.04 -5.48
C PHE A 107 12.71 10.14 -7.00
N ASN A 108 12.03 9.21 -7.68
CA ASN A 108 11.95 9.20 -9.13
C ASN A 108 11.35 10.50 -9.68
N ARG A 109 10.24 10.97 -9.10
CA ARG A 109 9.59 12.23 -9.50
C ARG A 109 10.43 13.47 -9.25
N GLN A 110 11.22 13.48 -8.18
CA GLN A 110 12.04 14.63 -7.80
C GLN A 110 13.35 14.71 -8.58
N SER A 111 13.94 13.56 -8.90
CA SER A 111 15.28 13.48 -9.50
C SER A 111 15.28 13.15 -11.00
N ASN A 112 14.16 12.68 -11.55
CA ASN A 112 14.09 12.03 -12.87
C ASN A 112 15.05 10.83 -13.04
N LEU A 113 15.50 10.23 -11.93
CA LEU A 113 16.30 9.01 -11.93
C LEU A 113 15.45 7.79 -11.55
N GLY A 114 15.78 6.64 -12.12
CA GLY A 114 15.21 5.36 -11.72
C GLY A 114 15.76 4.92 -10.36
N ALA A 115 14.91 4.26 -9.58
CA ALA A 115 15.33 3.54 -8.37
C ALA A 115 15.68 2.09 -8.77
N PRO A 116 16.96 1.68 -8.79
CA PRO A 116 17.35 0.32 -9.16
C PRO A 116 16.85 -0.73 -8.15
N ALA A 117 17.07 -2.01 -8.48
CA ALA A 117 16.77 -3.11 -7.57
C ALA A 117 17.44 -2.89 -6.20
N ASN A 118 16.69 -3.15 -5.11
CA ASN A 118 17.12 -2.93 -3.73
C ASN A 118 17.46 -1.47 -3.38
N TRP A 119 17.03 -0.50 -4.17
CA TRP A 119 17.21 0.92 -3.84
C TRP A 119 16.49 1.29 -2.54
N VAL A 120 17.20 2.08 -1.72
CA VAL A 120 16.74 2.67 -0.45
C VAL A 120 17.17 4.13 -0.40
N PRO A 121 16.53 4.99 0.42
CA PRO A 121 16.91 6.40 0.55
C PRO A 121 18.41 6.59 0.80
N GLY A 122 19.00 7.58 0.10
CA GLY A 122 20.43 7.88 0.16
C GLY A 122 21.31 7.06 -0.81
N LYS A 123 20.76 6.06 -1.51
CA LYS A 123 21.47 5.36 -2.59
C LYS A 123 21.36 6.12 -3.92
N PRO A 124 22.38 6.01 -4.80
CA PRO A 124 22.32 6.61 -6.12
C PRO A 124 21.18 6.00 -6.96
N GLY A 125 20.52 6.84 -7.75
CA GLY A 125 19.60 6.41 -8.80
C GLY A 125 20.33 6.07 -10.10
N ILE A 126 19.57 5.59 -11.09
CA ILE A 126 20.08 5.28 -12.43
C ILE A 126 19.40 6.18 -13.49
N PRO A 127 20.10 6.62 -14.55
CA PRO A 127 19.47 7.33 -15.65
C PRO A 127 18.38 6.47 -16.34
N ILE A 128 17.27 7.10 -16.74
CA ILE A 128 16.13 6.43 -17.42
C ILE A 128 16.20 6.63 -18.94
N ASP A 129 17.41 6.81 -19.48
CA ASP A 129 17.63 7.02 -20.90
C ASP A 129 17.90 5.68 -21.61
N ILE A 130 17.23 5.47 -22.75
CA ILE A 130 17.43 4.32 -23.64
C ILE A 130 18.89 4.16 -24.08
N SER A 131 19.66 5.25 -24.14
CA SER A 131 21.09 5.23 -24.48
C SER A 131 21.94 4.39 -23.50
N HIS A 132 21.41 4.11 -22.30
CA HIS A 132 22.04 3.30 -21.26
C HIS A 132 21.54 1.85 -21.23
N ALA A 133 20.56 1.47 -22.06
CA ALA A 133 20.07 0.11 -22.12
C ALA A 133 21.20 -0.89 -22.49
N GLY A 134 21.38 -1.92 -21.66
CA GLY A 134 22.43 -2.94 -21.84
C GLY A 134 23.84 -2.53 -21.43
N LYS A 135 24.03 -1.34 -20.83
CA LYS A 135 25.33 -0.84 -20.36
C LYS A 135 25.45 -0.77 -18.82
N ILE A 136 24.37 -1.11 -18.11
CA ILE A 136 24.21 -1.07 -16.66
C ILE A 136 23.89 -2.47 -16.14
#